data_AF-A0A218QPQ9-F1
#
_entry.id   AF-A0A218QPQ9-F1
#
_cell.length_a   1.000
_cell.length_b   1.000
_cell.length_c   1.000
_cell.angle_alpha   90.00
_cell.angle_beta   90.00
_cell.angle_gamma   90.00
#
_symmetry.space_group_name_H-M   'P 1'
#
loop_
_entity.id
_entity.type
_entity.pdbx_description
1 polymer ?
#
loop_
_entity_poly.entity_id
_entity_poly.type
_entity_poly.pdbx_seq_one_letter_code
_entity_poly.pdbx_strand_id
1 'polypeptide(L)'
;MADISNVVQAAVESVKNQTKTIDEAIYDAITEARETCDISGGNSANCAVAWDIVEELQAEKSHKNQKTKGKSSLENYCDSNPEAVECLIYDV
;
A
#
# COMPACT_ATOMS: atom_id res chain seq x y z
N MET A 1 20.95 3.06 -28.97
CA MET A 1 20.75 2.25 -27.75
C MET A 1 20.58 3.26 -26.62
N ALA A 2 19.35 3.52 -26.20
CA ALA A 2 19.09 4.46 -25.10
C ALA A 2 19.68 3.85 -23.82
N ASP A 3 20.46 4.65 -23.12
CA ASP A 3 21.32 4.21 -22.02
C ASP A 3 20.47 3.82 -20.81
N ILE A 4 20.37 2.51 -20.55
CA ILE A 4 19.60 1.90 -19.45
C ILE A 4 20.03 2.48 -18.09
N SER A 5 21.26 2.99 -17.99
CA SER A 5 21.82 3.61 -16.80
C SER A 5 21.07 4.88 -16.36
N ASN A 6 20.50 5.65 -17.29
CA ASN A 6 19.91 6.95 -16.96
C ASN A 6 18.51 6.83 -16.34
N VAL A 7 17.75 5.79 -16.73
CA VAL A 7 16.38 5.58 -16.25
C VAL A 7 16.37 5.08 -14.80
N VAL A 8 17.31 4.18 -14.49
CA VAL A 8 17.50 3.66 -13.12
C VAL A 8 17.99 4.76 -12.19
N GLN A 9 18.89 5.63 -12.64
CA GLN A 9 19.44 6.69 -11.81
C GLN A 9 18.41 7.80 -11.50
N ALA A 10 17.55 8.15 -12.48
CA ALA A 10 16.42 9.05 -12.25
C ALA A 10 15.40 8.46 -11.27
N ALA A 11 15.11 7.16 -11.33
CA ALA A 11 14.22 6.49 -10.38
C ALA A 11 14.80 6.49 -8.95
N VAL A 12 16.12 6.25 -8.81
CA VAL A 12 16.82 6.27 -7.51
C VAL A 12 16.86 7.67 -6.90
N GLU A 13 17.00 8.72 -7.71
CA GLU A 13 16.99 10.12 -7.26
C GLU A 13 15.59 10.61 -6.87
N SER A 14 14.55 10.18 -7.61
CA SER A 14 13.14 10.41 -7.28
C SER A 14 12.77 9.82 -5.90
N VAL A 15 13.20 8.59 -5.63
CA VAL A 15 12.97 7.91 -4.34
C VAL A 15 13.71 8.58 -3.18
N LYS A 16 14.93 9.10 -3.40
CA LYS A 16 15.72 9.75 -2.35
C LYS A 16 15.18 11.11 -1.91
N ASN A 17 14.38 11.79 -2.73
CA ASN A 17 14.04 13.20 -2.51
C ASN A 17 12.57 13.46 -2.15
N GLN A 18 11.74 12.42 -1.95
CA GLN A 18 10.31 12.64 -1.75
C GLN A 18 9.82 12.36 -0.33
N THR A 19 9.55 13.47 0.37
CA THR A 19 8.44 13.60 1.32
C THR A 19 7.09 13.45 0.61
N LYS A 20 6.86 12.34 -0.12
CA LYS A 20 5.55 12.03 -0.71
C LYS A 20 4.68 11.31 0.30
N THR A 21 3.41 11.70 0.33
CA THR A 21 2.38 10.94 1.04
C THR A 21 2.16 9.59 0.35
N ILE A 22 1.62 8.62 1.08
CA ILE A 22 1.31 7.31 0.50
C ILE A 22 0.25 7.42 -0.62
N ASP A 23 -0.64 8.41 -0.53
CA ASP A 23 -1.63 8.68 -1.57
C ASP A 23 -0.98 9.14 -2.88
N GLU A 24 -0.06 10.11 -2.81
CA GLU A 24 0.69 10.57 -3.98
C GLU A 24 1.52 9.44 -4.60
N ALA A 25 2.18 8.61 -3.76
CA ALA A 25 2.93 7.45 -4.25
C ALA A 25 2.04 6.44 -4.99
N ILE A 26 0.83 6.18 -4.51
CA ILE A 26 -0.14 5.30 -5.18
C ILE A 26 -0.56 5.90 -6.53
N TYR A 27 -0.87 7.19 -6.60
CA TYR A 27 -1.27 7.84 -7.85
C TYR A 27 -0.17 7.80 -8.92
N ASP A 28 1.07 8.04 -8.52
CA ASP A 28 2.22 7.96 -9.41
C ASP A 28 2.43 6.52 -9.89
N ALA A 29 2.39 5.54 -8.99
CA ALA A 29 2.52 4.12 -9.34
C ALA A 29 1.40 3.63 -10.28
N ILE A 30 0.16 4.11 -10.13
CA ILE A 30 -0.93 3.79 -11.07
C ILE A 30 -0.63 4.36 -12.46
N THR A 31 -0.07 5.56 -12.53
CA THR A 31 0.30 6.18 -13.81
C THR A 31 1.42 5.39 -14.48
N GLU A 32 2.46 5.06 -13.74
CA GLU A 32 3.59 4.25 -14.22
C GLU A 32 3.17 2.83 -14.63
N ALA A 33 2.25 2.20 -13.89
CA ALA A 33 1.73 0.88 -14.25
C ALA A 33 0.98 0.91 -15.58
N ARG A 34 0.13 1.92 -15.80
CA ARG A 34 -0.57 2.10 -17.09
C ARG A 34 0.41 2.30 -18.25
N GLU A 35 1.35 3.22 -18.10
CA GLU A 35 2.38 3.47 -19.12
C GLU A 35 3.22 2.22 -19.41
N THR A 36 3.61 1.48 -18.37
CA THR A 36 4.38 0.23 -18.50
C THR A 36 3.59 -0.83 -19.25
N CYS A 37 2.30 -0.98 -18.96
CA CYS A 37 1.41 -1.90 -19.66
C CYS A 37 1.15 -1.50 -21.12
N ASP A 38 1.02 -0.20 -21.40
CA ASP A 38 0.86 0.32 -22.76
C ASP A 38 2.12 0.10 -23.61
N ILE A 39 3.31 0.26 -23.02
CA ILE A 39 4.61 0.08 -23.69
C ILE A 39 4.99 -1.39 -23.84
N SER A 40 4.83 -2.18 -22.77
CA SER A 40 5.32 -3.57 -22.70
C SER A 40 4.26 -4.59 -23.12
N GLY A 41 3.00 -4.17 -23.24
CA GLY A 41 1.84 -5.02 -23.47
C GLY A 41 1.18 -5.47 -22.16
N GLY A 42 -0.15 -5.52 -22.15
CA GLY A 42 -0.96 -5.77 -20.94
C GLY A 42 -0.75 -7.15 -20.28
N ASN A 43 -0.21 -8.14 -21.00
CA ASN A 43 0.09 -9.47 -20.45
C ASN A 43 1.61 -9.67 -20.20
N SER A 44 2.40 -8.60 -20.26
CA SER A 44 3.83 -8.69 -20.01
C SER A 44 4.15 -8.83 -18.52
N ALA A 45 5.28 -9.45 -18.21
CA ALA A 45 5.77 -9.53 -16.83
C ALA A 45 6.01 -8.14 -16.21
N ASN A 46 6.46 -7.17 -17.02
CA ASN A 46 6.67 -5.80 -16.55
C ASN A 46 5.36 -5.12 -16.15
N CYS A 47 4.29 -5.33 -16.92
CA CYS A 47 2.96 -4.83 -16.58
C CYS A 47 2.46 -5.44 -15.27
N ALA A 48 2.64 -6.76 -15.07
CA ALA A 48 2.27 -7.44 -13.83
C ALA A 48 3.04 -6.87 -12.62
N VAL A 49 4.37 -6.75 -12.71
CA VAL A 49 5.21 -6.20 -11.63
C VAL A 49 4.83 -4.76 -11.30
N ALA A 50 4.50 -3.94 -12.29
CA ALA A 50 4.09 -2.55 -12.04
C ALA A 50 2.75 -2.48 -11.28
N TRP A 51 1.81 -3.39 -11.58
CA TRP A 51 0.57 -3.51 -10.80
C TRP A 51 0.80 -4.11 -9.41
N ASP A 52 1.71 -5.07 -9.25
CA ASP A 52 2.07 -5.60 -7.92
C ASP A 52 2.54 -4.46 -6.98
N ILE A 53 3.33 -3.52 -7.50
CA ILE A 53 3.77 -2.34 -6.73
C ILE A 53 2.57 -1.49 -6.27
N VAL A 54 1.58 -1.27 -7.15
CA VAL A 54 0.34 -0.55 -6.82
C VAL A 54 -0.47 -1.29 -5.75
N GLU A 55 -0.53 -2.61 -5.83
CA GLU A 55 -1.23 -3.44 -4.84
C GLU A 55 -0.56 -3.37 -3.46
N GLU A 56 0.76 -3.47 -3.40
CA GLU A 56 1.52 -3.37 -2.15
C GLU A 56 1.40 -1.99 -1.49
N LEU A 57 1.46 -0.91 -2.26
CA LEU A 57 1.27 0.45 -1.72
C LEU A 57 -0.15 0.65 -1.16
N GLN A 58 -1.18 0.10 -1.81
CA GLN A 58 -2.54 0.14 -1.30
C GLN A 58 -2.70 -0.72 -0.04
N ALA A 59 -2.04 -1.89 0.02
CA ALA A 59 -2.01 -2.73 1.21
C ALA A 59 -1.36 -1.99 2.38
N GLU A 60 -0.23 -1.32 2.16
CA GLU A 60 0.43 -0.50 3.18
C GLU A 60 -0.48 0.65 3.66
N LYS A 61 -1.19 1.34 2.75
CA LYS A 61 -2.16 2.38 3.10
C LYS A 61 -3.27 1.83 3.99
N SER A 62 -3.83 0.67 3.64
CA SER A 62 -4.81 -0.02 4.47
C SER A 62 -4.25 -0.37 5.85
N HIS A 63 -3.02 -0.88 5.90
CA HIS A 63 -2.34 -1.22 7.15
C HIS A 63 -2.11 0.00 8.05
N LYS A 64 -1.68 1.12 7.47
CA LYS A 64 -1.54 2.40 8.20
C LYS A 64 -2.89 2.86 8.76
N ASN A 65 -3.95 2.78 7.97
CA ASN A 65 -5.30 3.12 8.42
C ASN A 65 -5.81 2.21 9.54
N GLN A 66 -5.48 0.92 9.51
CA GLN A 66 -5.84 0.00 10.59
C GLN A 66 -5.09 0.32 11.88
N LYS A 67 -3.80 0.70 11.81
CA LYS A 67 -3.03 1.10 12.98
C LYS A 67 -3.52 2.40 13.63
N THR A 68 -4.11 3.29 12.84
CA THR A 68 -4.67 4.56 13.35
C THR A 68 -6.12 4.42 13.81
N LYS A 69 -6.82 3.35 13.43
CA LYS A 69 -8.13 3.02 14.02
C LYS A 69 -7.92 2.67 15.50
N GLY A 70 -8.45 3.53 16.36
CA GLY A 70 -8.55 3.22 17.78
C GLY A 70 -9.54 2.08 18.03
N LYS A 71 -9.53 1.59 19.27
CA LYS A 71 -10.53 0.62 19.75
C LYS A 71 -11.94 1.18 19.52
N SER A 72 -12.83 0.32 19.04
CA SER A 72 -14.26 0.57 18.97
C SER A 72 -14.85 0.79 20.37
N SER A 73 -16.07 1.32 20.41
CA SER A 73 -16.80 1.52 21.67
C SER A 73 -16.95 0.22 22.47
N LEU A 74 -17.17 -0.91 21.77
CA LEU A 74 -17.30 -2.23 22.39
C LEU A 74 -15.95 -2.72 22.92
N GLU A 75 -14.87 -2.61 22.15
CA GLU A 75 -13.53 -3.00 22.62
C GLU A 75 -13.10 -2.22 23.87
N ASN A 76 -13.32 -0.90 23.89
CA ASN A 76 -13.03 -0.08 25.09
C ASN A 76 -13.90 -0.49 26.30
N TYR A 77 -15.17 -0.83 26.07
CA TYR A 77 -16.06 -1.29 27.12
C TYR A 77 -15.60 -2.63 27.70
N CYS A 78 -15.24 -3.58 26.83
CA CYS A 78 -14.77 -4.90 27.23
C CYS A 78 -13.41 -4.88 27.93
N ASP A 79 -12.53 -3.92 27.63
CA ASP A 79 -11.29 -3.73 28.40
C ASP A 79 -11.56 -3.44 29.89
N SER A 80 -12.65 -2.72 30.18
CA SER A 80 -13.00 -2.29 31.53
C SER A 80 -14.01 -3.22 32.22
N ASN A 81 -14.73 -4.04 31.45
CA ASN A 81 -15.80 -4.93 31.92
C ASN A 81 -15.67 -6.31 31.25
N PRO A 82 -14.58 -7.07 31.50
CA PRO A 82 -14.33 -8.34 30.84
C PRO A 82 -15.38 -9.42 31.14
N GLU A 83 -16.10 -9.29 32.25
CA GLU A 83 -17.18 -10.19 32.68
C GLU A 83 -18.55 -9.90 32.05
N ALA A 84 -18.70 -8.78 31.34
CA ALA A 84 -19.95 -8.45 30.67
C ALA A 84 -20.28 -9.51 29.60
N VAL A 85 -21.57 -9.83 29.44
CA VAL A 85 -22.01 -10.93 28.57
C VAL A 85 -21.63 -10.72 27.10
N GLU A 86 -21.53 -9.47 26.66
CA GLU A 86 -21.08 -9.06 25.32
C GLU A 86 -19.57 -9.22 25.09
N CYS A 87 -18.79 -9.46 26.16
CA CYS A 87 -17.33 -9.51 26.15
C CYS A 87 -16.76 -10.91 26.40
N LEU A 88 -17.61 -11.89 26.71
CA LEU A 88 -17.20 -13.27 26.98
C LEU A 88 -16.71 -13.94 25.69
N ILE A 89 -15.42 -14.29 25.66
CA ILE A 89 -14.80 -15.10 24.60
C ILE A 89 -14.70 -16.54 25.11
N TYR A 90 -15.28 -17.48 24.37
CA TYR A 90 -15.25 -18.90 24.70
C TYR A 90 -14.30 -19.62 23.74
N ASP A 91 -13.41 -20.46 24.28
CA ASP A 91 -12.63 -21.37 23.45
C ASP A 91 -13.54 -22.42 22.80
N VAL A 92 -13.27 -22.73 21.53
CA VAL A 92 -13.97 -23.71 20.70
C VAL A 92 -13.08 -24.87 20.31
#